data_AF-A0A7S3BK92-F1
#
_entry.id   AF-A0A7S3BK92-F1
#
_cell.length_a   1.000
_cell.length_b   1.000
_cell.length_c   1.000
_cell.angle_alpha   90.00
_cell.angle_beta   90.00
_cell.angle_gamma   90.00
#
_symmetry.space_group_name_H-M   'P 1'
#
loop_
_entity.id
_entity.type
_entity.pdbx_description
1 polymer ?
#
loop_
_entity_poly.entity_id
_entity_poly.type
_entity_poly.pdbx_seq_one_letter_code
_entity_poly.pdbx_strand_id
1 'polypeptide(L)'
;KGIKMSKSLGNVVDPRLVINGGKNQKQEPPYGADVLRLWVASVDYSTDVLIGKGILAQVADVYRKLRGTMRFMLGTLHDYDPAKHAVPHAELPTLDRYMLAKLATLVEEVDAAFEAFQFFRAYQALNQFAVVELSNFYFDIGKDRLYISAEDDFRRRSCQTVLAATVRAYVRMLAPLAPHMAEDAFGAIPWNEGASSVFEAGFPEAEAEWAEGAGVEGDALWRSVALLRDEVNKLLEAARNDKLVGASLGARVCVHATDEAGAARLAGAAATEGGNGVDELLYALLV
;
A
#
# COMPACT_ATOMS: atom_id res chain seq x y z
N LYS A 1 12.24 -21.82 -18.37
CA LYS A 1 12.77 -22.30 -19.67
C LYS A 1 11.72 -22.34 -20.78
N GLY A 2 10.42 -22.15 -20.52
CA GLY A 2 9.39 -22.14 -21.57
C GLY A 2 9.17 -23.48 -22.27
N ILE A 3 9.65 -24.57 -21.68
CA ILE A 3 9.50 -25.92 -22.24
C ILE A 3 8.32 -26.57 -21.53
N LYS A 4 7.45 -27.25 -22.29
CA LYS A 4 6.33 -28.03 -21.78
C LYS A 4 6.76 -28.92 -20.60
N MET A 5 5.95 -28.93 -19.54
CA MET A 5 6.19 -29.82 -18.40
C MET A 5 5.97 -31.28 -18.80
N SER A 6 6.95 -32.15 -18.49
CA SER A 6 6.81 -33.59 -18.61
C SER A 6 7.54 -34.30 -17.48
N LYS A 7 6.98 -35.41 -17.01
CA LYS A 7 7.62 -36.26 -16.00
C LYS A 7 8.98 -36.79 -16.48
N SER A 8 9.11 -37.09 -17.78
CA SER A 8 10.35 -37.60 -18.39
C SER A 8 11.48 -36.56 -18.40
N LEU A 9 11.17 -35.27 -18.50
CA LEU A 9 12.15 -34.18 -18.46
C LEU A 9 12.47 -33.70 -17.03
N GLY A 10 11.76 -34.22 -16.02
CA GLY A 10 11.95 -33.84 -14.62
C GLY A 10 11.64 -32.36 -14.32
N ASN A 11 10.91 -31.67 -15.21
CA ASN A 11 10.60 -30.24 -15.11
C ASN A 11 9.18 -29.95 -14.60
N VAL A 12 8.55 -30.94 -13.95
CA VAL A 12 7.21 -30.79 -13.36
C VAL A 12 7.31 -30.02 -12.04
N VAL A 13 6.46 -29.01 -11.86
CA VAL A 13 6.27 -28.35 -10.56
C VAL A 13 5.03 -28.97 -9.90
N ASP A 14 5.22 -29.70 -8.81
CA ASP A 14 4.12 -30.27 -8.02
C ASP A 14 3.50 -29.18 -7.12
N PRO A 15 2.21 -28.84 -7.27
CA PRO A 15 1.53 -27.88 -6.39
C PRO A 15 1.66 -28.21 -4.90
N ARG A 16 1.64 -29.50 -4.52
CA ARG A 16 1.79 -29.92 -3.12
C ARG A 16 3.17 -29.61 -2.58
N LEU A 17 4.20 -29.74 -3.42
CA LEU A 17 5.58 -29.40 -3.07
C LEU A 17 5.73 -27.88 -2.88
N VAL A 18 5.06 -27.07 -3.70
CA VAL A 18 5.05 -25.60 -3.54
C VAL A 18 4.38 -25.20 -2.23
N ILE A 19 3.22 -25.80 -1.92
CA ILE A 19 2.44 -25.48 -0.72
C ILE A 19 3.15 -25.94 0.55
N ASN A 20 3.52 -27.22 0.62
CA ASN A 20 4.03 -27.86 1.84
C ASN A 20 5.56 -27.81 1.98
N GLY A 21 6.26 -27.41 0.92
CA GLY A 21 7.72 -27.51 0.86
C GLY A 21 8.22 -28.93 0.61
N GLY A 22 9.51 -29.03 0.29
CA GLY A 22 10.21 -30.28 0.08
C GLY A 22 11.00 -30.75 1.29
N LYS A 23 11.74 -31.86 1.12
CA LYS A 23 12.62 -32.41 2.17
C LYS A 23 13.72 -31.41 2.56
N ASN A 24 14.21 -30.61 1.61
CA ASN A 24 15.18 -29.57 1.85
C ASN A 24 14.51 -28.20 1.78
N GLN A 25 14.02 -27.71 2.92
CA GLN A 25 13.30 -26.44 3.00
C GLN A 25 14.13 -25.22 2.59
N LYS A 26 15.47 -25.31 2.59
CA LYS A 26 16.31 -24.22 2.06
C LYS A 26 16.21 -24.09 0.54
N GLN A 27 15.98 -25.20 -0.16
CA GLN A 27 15.87 -25.24 -1.62
C GLN A 27 14.41 -25.28 -2.10
N GLU A 28 13.52 -25.75 -1.24
CA GLU A 28 12.10 -26.01 -1.51
C GLU A 28 11.30 -25.60 -0.27
N PRO A 29 11.24 -24.29 0.04
CA PRO A 29 10.51 -23.82 1.20
C PRO A 29 9.01 -24.03 1.03
N PRO A 30 8.25 -24.17 2.13
CA PRO A 30 6.80 -24.14 2.08
C PRO A 30 6.34 -22.72 1.74
N TYR A 31 5.94 -22.49 0.50
CA TYR A 31 5.43 -21.19 0.06
C TYR A 31 3.96 -20.97 0.49
N GLY A 32 3.20 -22.04 0.72
CA GLY A 32 1.78 -21.97 1.03
C GLY A 32 0.90 -21.78 -0.21
N ALA A 33 -0.42 -21.95 -0.01
CA ALA A 33 -1.41 -21.89 -1.08
C ALA A 33 -1.54 -20.49 -1.69
N ASP A 34 -1.49 -19.44 -0.87
CA ASP A 34 -1.64 -18.06 -1.35
C ASP A 34 -0.51 -17.63 -2.28
N VAL A 35 0.74 -18.05 -2.04
CA VAL A 35 1.84 -17.74 -2.96
C VAL A 35 1.62 -18.41 -4.31
N LEU A 36 1.13 -19.65 -4.34
CA LEU A 36 0.80 -20.32 -5.58
C LEU A 36 -0.38 -19.63 -6.30
N ARG A 37 -1.42 -19.19 -5.57
CA ARG A 37 -2.55 -18.46 -6.15
C ARG A 37 -2.15 -17.08 -6.67
N LEU A 38 -1.29 -16.36 -5.95
CA LEU A 38 -0.75 -15.08 -6.40
C LEU A 38 0.14 -15.24 -7.65
N TRP A 39 0.84 -16.37 -7.79
CA TRP A 39 1.53 -16.68 -9.04
C TRP A 39 0.54 -16.88 -10.19
N VAL A 40 -0.55 -17.61 -9.98
CA VAL A 40 -1.61 -17.76 -10.99
C VAL A 40 -2.21 -16.40 -11.34
N ALA A 41 -2.45 -15.55 -10.35
CA ALA A 41 -3.01 -14.23 -10.56
C ALA A 41 -2.05 -13.30 -11.32
N SER A 42 -0.74 -13.44 -11.16
CA SER A 42 0.25 -12.49 -11.73
C SER A 42 0.58 -12.74 -13.20
N VAL A 43 0.17 -13.86 -13.77
CA VAL A 43 0.50 -14.25 -15.15
C VAL A 43 -0.66 -13.97 -16.11
N ASP A 44 -0.32 -13.56 -17.33
CA ASP A 44 -1.29 -13.48 -18.42
C ASP A 44 -1.58 -14.88 -18.97
N TYR A 45 -2.71 -15.44 -18.55
CA TYR A 45 -3.15 -16.79 -18.90
C TYR A 45 -3.58 -16.95 -20.36
N SER A 46 -3.65 -15.87 -21.15
CA SER A 46 -3.90 -15.96 -22.59
C SER A 46 -2.70 -16.52 -23.36
N THR A 47 -1.54 -16.63 -22.71
CA THR A 47 -0.29 -17.13 -23.28
C THR A 47 0.32 -18.26 -22.43
N ASP A 48 1.36 -18.91 -22.94
CA ASP A 48 2.12 -19.89 -22.17
C ASP A 48 2.79 -19.23 -20.96
N VAL A 49 2.48 -19.71 -19.77
CA VAL A 49 2.97 -19.15 -18.51
C VAL A 49 4.19 -19.90 -17.98
N LEU A 50 5.09 -19.17 -17.32
CA LEU A 50 6.30 -19.72 -16.73
C LEU A 50 6.12 -19.96 -15.23
N ILE A 51 6.62 -21.11 -14.76
CA ILE A 51 6.75 -21.42 -13.34
C ILE A 51 8.12 -22.04 -13.06
N GLY A 52 8.68 -21.73 -11.90
CA GLY A 52 9.95 -22.27 -11.42
C GLY A 52 10.36 -21.66 -10.10
N LYS A 53 11.45 -22.18 -9.51
CA LYS A 53 11.91 -21.78 -8.16
C LYS A 53 12.15 -20.27 -8.02
N GLY A 54 12.77 -19.63 -9.02
CA GLY A 54 13.01 -18.18 -9.00
C GLY A 54 11.73 -17.35 -9.07
N ILE A 55 10.76 -17.75 -9.89
CA ILE A 55 9.46 -17.07 -10.01
C ILE A 55 8.69 -17.21 -8.70
N LEU A 56 8.62 -18.41 -8.13
CA LEU A 56 7.96 -18.63 -6.85
C LEU A 56 8.61 -17.85 -5.70
N ALA A 57 9.94 -17.75 -5.68
CA ALA A 57 10.65 -16.92 -4.71
C ALA A 57 10.26 -15.43 -4.84
N GLN A 58 10.20 -14.90 -6.06
CA GLN A 58 9.77 -13.52 -6.31
C GLN A 58 8.32 -13.27 -5.89
N VAL A 59 7.40 -14.20 -6.20
CA VAL A 59 6.00 -14.08 -5.77
C VAL A 59 5.88 -14.19 -4.26
N ALA A 60 6.70 -15.02 -3.60
CA ALA A 60 6.76 -15.08 -2.14
C ALA A 60 7.28 -13.78 -1.52
N ASP A 61 8.20 -13.07 -2.18
CA ASP A 61 8.65 -11.74 -1.75
C ASP A 61 7.51 -10.72 -1.84
N VAL A 62 6.72 -10.75 -2.92
CA VAL A 62 5.50 -9.92 -3.04
C VAL A 62 4.49 -10.26 -1.95
N TYR A 63 4.19 -11.54 -1.74
CA TYR A 63 3.30 -11.99 -0.66
C TYR A 63 3.74 -11.45 0.71
N ARG A 64 5.05 -11.51 1.02
CA ARG A 64 5.59 -10.97 2.29
C ARG A 64 5.43 -9.46 2.39
N LYS A 65 5.56 -8.72 1.29
CA LYS A 65 5.30 -7.26 1.25
C LYS A 65 3.83 -6.96 1.51
N LEU A 66 2.92 -7.62 0.80
CA LEU A 66 1.47 -7.48 0.98
C LEU A 66 1.07 -7.76 2.44
N ARG A 67 1.57 -8.86 3.02
CA ARG A 67 1.35 -9.19 4.43
C ARG A 67 1.94 -8.14 5.37
N GLY A 68 3.11 -7.60 5.06
CA GLY A 68 3.76 -6.53 5.81
C GLY A 68 2.92 -5.25 5.84
N THR A 69 2.35 -4.87 4.69
CA THR A 69 1.45 -3.72 4.54
C THR A 69 0.20 -3.88 5.42
N MET A 70 -0.47 -5.04 5.35
CA MET A 70 -1.63 -5.31 6.21
C MET A 70 -1.27 -5.32 7.70
N ARG A 71 -0.15 -5.96 8.06
CA ARG A 71 0.33 -5.98 9.45
C ARG A 71 0.60 -4.58 9.99
N PHE A 72 1.16 -3.69 9.16
CA PHE A 72 1.39 -2.29 9.56
C PHE A 72 0.06 -1.60 9.86
N MET A 73 -0.90 -1.65 8.92
CA MET A 73 -2.22 -1.02 9.11
C MET A 73 -2.89 -1.55 10.38
N LEU A 74 -3.04 -2.87 10.50
CA LEU A 74 -3.68 -3.51 11.65
C LEU A 74 -2.97 -3.18 12.98
N GLY A 75 -1.64 -3.18 13.00
CA GLY A 75 -0.87 -2.83 14.19
C GLY A 75 -1.06 -1.37 14.64
N THR A 76 -1.29 -0.47 13.68
CA THR A 76 -1.55 0.95 13.98
C THR A 76 -2.99 1.23 14.38
N LEU A 77 -3.89 0.26 14.27
CA LEU A 77 -5.33 0.42 14.49
C LEU A 77 -5.82 -0.23 15.79
N HIS A 78 -4.92 -0.78 16.61
CA HIS A 78 -5.27 -1.56 17.81
C HIS A 78 -6.12 -0.80 18.85
N ASP A 79 -6.05 0.53 18.87
CA ASP A 79 -6.82 1.42 19.77
C ASP A 79 -7.87 2.25 19.01
N TYR A 80 -8.10 1.96 17.74
CA TYR A 80 -9.04 2.69 16.90
C TYR A 80 -10.45 2.09 17.00
N ASP A 81 -11.43 2.94 17.25
CA ASP A 81 -12.85 2.62 17.29
C ASP A 81 -13.55 3.56 16.29
N PRO A 82 -14.04 3.07 15.13
CA PRO A 82 -14.62 3.94 14.11
C PRO A 82 -15.83 4.73 14.61
N ALA A 83 -16.55 4.25 15.63
CA ALA A 83 -17.70 4.98 16.18
C ALA A 83 -17.29 6.21 17.01
N LYS A 84 -16.03 6.29 17.45
CA LYS A 84 -15.52 7.36 18.32
C LYS A 84 -14.44 8.21 17.68
N HIS A 85 -13.62 7.59 16.85
CA HIS A 85 -12.36 8.16 16.39
C HIS A 85 -12.37 8.54 14.90
N ALA A 86 -13.39 8.13 14.14
CA ALA A 86 -13.49 8.49 12.73
C ALA A 86 -13.59 10.01 12.58
N VAL A 87 -12.72 10.55 11.72
CA VAL A 87 -12.74 11.96 11.35
C VAL A 87 -13.59 12.14 10.09
N PRO A 88 -14.57 13.07 10.07
CA PRO A 88 -15.36 13.34 8.88
C PRO A 88 -14.46 13.69 7.67
N HIS A 89 -14.82 13.22 6.47
CA HIS A 89 -14.01 13.44 5.27
C HIS A 89 -13.68 14.91 5.01
N ALA A 90 -14.64 15.81 5.24
CA ALA A 90 -14.47 17.25 5.08
C ALA A 90 -13.44 17.87 6.05
N GLU A 91 -13.18 17.23 7.19
CA GLU A 91 -12.22 17.66 8.20
C GLU A 91 -10.85 16.99 8.02
N LEU A 92 -10.73 15.98 7.15
CA LEU A 92 -9.47 15.32 6.90
C LEU A 92 -8.44 16.27 6.26
N PRO A 93 -7.15 16.14 6.63
CA PRO A 93 -6.05 16.77 5.92
C PRO A 93 -6.08 16.47 4.41
N THR A 94 -5.52 17.36 3.61
CA THR A 94 -5.49 17.17 2.16
C THR A 94 -4.69 15.93 1.75
N LEU A 95 -3.64 15.56 2.49
CA LEU A 95 -2.92 14.29 2.28
C LEU A 95 -3.83 13.08 2.44
N ASP A 96 -4.68 13.10 3.46
CA ASP A 96 -5.55 12.00 3.83
C ASP A 96 -6.68 11.83 2.81
N ARG A 97 -7.29 12.95 2.40
CA ARG A 97 -8.27 12.97 1.31
C ARG A 97 -7.66 12.52 -0.02
N TYR A 98 -6.44 12.95 -0.32
CA TYR A 98 -5.70 12.48 -1.49
C TYR A 98 -5.49 10.96 -1.47
N MET A 99 -5.14 10.38 -0.32
CA MET A 99 -4.96 8.93 -0.18
C MET A 99 -6.28 8.16 -0.32
N LEU A 100 -7.39 8.70 0.19
CA LEU A 100 -8.72 8.11 -0.02
C LEU A 100 -9.16 8.14 -1.48
N ALA A 101 -8.88 9.21 -2.23
CA ALA A 101 -9.13 9.24 -3.67
C ALA A 101 -8.32 8.18 -4.43
N LYS A 102 -7.06 7.97 -4.03
CA LYS A 102 -6.21 6.93 -4.59
C LYS A 102 -6.74 5.53 -4.27
N LEU A 103 -7.30 5.33 -3.07
CA LEU A 103 -7.98 4.10 -2.70
C LEU A 103 -9.26 3.88 -3.52
N ALA A 104 -10.07 4.92 -3.75
CA ALA A 104 -11.27 4.83 -4.58
C ALA A 104 -10.91 4.42 -6.02
N THR A 105 -9.88 5.03 -6.60
CA THR A 105 -9.36 4.64 -7.92
C THR A 105 -8.89 3.18 -7.95
N LEU A 106 -8.22 2.70 -6.89
CA LEU A 106 -7.79 1.31 -6.79
C LEU A 106 -9.00 0.35 -6.78
N VAL A 107 -10.06 0.68 -6.03
CA VAL A 107 -11.29 -0.14 -5.97
C VAL A 107 -11.88 -0.29 -7.37
N GLU A 108 -12.04 0.81 -8.11
CA GLU A 108 -12.54 0.79 -9.49
C GLU A 108 -11.62 0.00 -10.44
N GLU A 109 -10.31 0.18 -10.35
CA GLU A 109 -9.34 -0.52 -11.19
C GLU A 109 -9.35 -2.04 -10.96
N VAL A 110 -9.41 -2.46 -9.70
CA VAL A 110 -9.45 -3.89 -9.34
C VAL A 110 -10.78 -4.52 -9.73
N ASP A 111 -11.90 -3.82 -9.52
CA ASP A 111 -13.23 -4.29 -9.92
C ASP A 111 -13.29 -4.51 -11.43
N ALA A 112 -12.89 -3.49 -12.21
CA ALA A 112 -12.84 -3.58 -13.67
C ALA A 112 -11.90 -4.69 -14.16
N ALA A 113 -10.78 -4.91 -13.48
CA ALA A 113 -9.87 -6.00 -13.78
C ALA A 113 -10.50 -7.37 -13.49
N PHE A 114 -11.27 -7.52 -12.42
CA PHE A 114 -11.99 -8.78 -12.13
C PHE A 114 -13.12 -9.04 -13.10
N GLU A 115 -13.92 -8.03 -13.45
CA GLU A 115 -14.99 -8.14 -14.46
C GLU A 115 -14.45 -8.52 -15.85
N ALA A 116 -13.26 -8.00 -16.20
CA ALA A 116 -12.58 -8.35 -17.45
C ALA A 116 -11.81 -9.70 -17.38
N PHE A 117 -11.86 -10.41 -16.25
CA PHE A 117 -11.04 -11.59 -15.95
C PHE A 117 -9.52 -11.33 -16.03
N GLN A 118 -9.08 -10.08 -15.99
CA GLN A 118 -7.67 -9.68 -16.07
C GLN A 118 -7.00 -9.67 -14.68
N PHE A 119 -6.94 -10.83 -14.02
CA PHE A 119 -6.40 -10.97 -12.65
C PHE A 119 -4.98 -10.42 -12.48
N PHE A 120 -4.16 -10.44 -13.54
CA PHE A 120 -2.81 -9.88 -13.51
C PHE A 120 -2.80 -8.36 -13.34
N ARG A 121 -3.83 -7.66 -13.85
CA ARG A 121 -4.00 -6.22 -13.65
C ARG A 121 -4.40 -5.92 -12.21
N ALA A 122 -5.36 -6.66 -11.66
CA ALA A 122 -5.73 -6.55 -10.24
C ALA A 122 -4.52 -6.80 -9.33
N TYR A 123 -3.74 -7.86 -9.60
CA TYR A 123 -2.51 -8.16 -8.87
C TYR A 123 -1.49 -7.02 -8.95
N GLN A 124 -1.27 -6.46 -10.14
CA GLN A 124 -0.34 -5.34 -10.36
C GLN A 124 -0.80 -4.08 -9.63
N ALA A 125 -2.07 -3.71 -9.75
CA ALA A 125 -2.67 -2.54 -9.11
C ALA A 125 -2.55 -2.63 -7.57
N LEU A 126 -2.94 -3.77 -6.98
CA LEU A 126 -2.81 -4.01 -5.54
C LEU A 126 -1.36 -3.92 -5.07
N ASN A 127 -0.43 -4.62 -5.75
CA ASN A 127 0.98 -4.59 -5.38
C ASN A 127 1.59 -3.19 -5.53
N GLN A 128 1.25 -2.47 -6.60
CA GLN A 128 1.69 -1.10 -6.83
C GLN A 128 1.18 -0.17 -5.73
N PHE A 129 -0.10 -0.27 -5.37
CA PHE A 129 -0.68 0.53 -4.29
C PHE A 129 -0.01 0.25 -2.94
N ALA A 130 0.17 -1.02 -2.58
CA ALA A 130 0.81 -1.41 -1.33
C ALA A 130 2.27 -0.91 -1.22
N VAL A 131 3.01 -0.91 -2.32
CA VAL A 131 4.42 -0.50 -2.33
C VAL A 131 4.57 1.01 -2.46
N VAL A 132 3.97 1.60 -3.48
CA VAL A 132 4.22 3.00 -3.86
C VAL A 132 3.37 3.96 -3.04
N GLU A 133 2.05 3.76 -3.05
CA GLU A 133 1.13 4.71 -2.41
C GLU A 133 1.15 4.56 -0.88
N LEU A 134 1.16 3.32 -0.38
CA LEU A 134 1.17 3.03 1.05
C LEU A 134 2.59 3.02 1.62
N SER A 135 3.40 1.99 1.35
CA SER A 135 4.64 1.76 2.09
C SER A 135 5.69 2.86 1.89
N ASN A 136 5.90 3.33 0.65
CA ASN A 136 6.96 4.30 0.32
C ASN A 136 6.55 5.75 0.58
N PHE A 137 5.25 6.03 0.58
CA PHE A 137 4.72 7.38 0.67
C PHE A 137 3.88 7.57 1.94
N TYR A 138 2.65 7.07 1.96
CA TYR A 138 1.69 7.41 3.01
C TYR A 138 2.08 6.90 4.40
N PHE A 139 2.53 5.64 4.52
CA PHE A 139 2.96 5.07 5.79
C PHE A 139 4.23 5.74 6.29
N ASP A 140 5.14 6.08 5.38
CA ASP A 140 6.40 6.70 5.78
C ASP A 140 6.16 8.08 6.37
N ILE A 141 5.34 8.90 5.71
CA ILE A 141 4.86 10.19 6.22
C ILE A 141 4.04 10.00 7.51
N GLY A 142 3.17 8.99 7.54
CA GLY A 142 2.26 8.73 8.64
C GLY A 142 2.94 8.26 9.94
N LYS A 143 4.17 7.73 9.90
CA LYS A 143 4.86 7.24 11.12
C LYS A 143 5.03 8.33 12.17
N ASP A 144 5.33 9.57 11.77
CA ASP A 144 5.48 10.68 12.72
C ASP A 144 4.20 10.88 13.54
N ARG A 145 3.06 11.06 12.87
CA ARG A 145 1.76 11.24 13.54
C ARG A 145 1.23 9.98 14.23
N LEU A 146 1.59 8.78 13.76
CA LEU A 146 1.14 7.53 14.40
C LEU A 146 1.93 7.21 15.67
N TYR A 147 3.22 7.59 15.74
CA TYR A 147 4.13 7.20 16.83
C TYR A 147 4.43 8.34 17.81
N ILE A 148 4.30 9.60 17.39
CA ILE A 148 4.68 10.77 18.20
C ILE A 148 3.46 11.48 18.78
N SER A 149 2.38 11.63 18.01
CA SER A 149 1.18 12.31 18.50
C SER A 149 0.50 11.53 19.65
N ALA A 150 -0.21 12.26 20.51
CA ALA A 150 -1.01 11.65 21.58
C ALA A 150 -2.11 10.74 21.02
N GLU A 151 -2.62 9.81 21.84
CA GLU A 151 -3.59 8.80 21.41
C GLU A 151 -4.82 9.40 20.71
N ASP A 152 -5.40 10.47 21.28
CA ASP A 152 -6.58 11.18 20.78
C ASP A 152 -6.26 12.44 19.96
N ASP A 153 -5.00 12.62 19.56
CA ASP A 153 -4.60 13.76 18.74
C ASP A 153 -5.21 13.66 17.33
N PHE A 154 -5.69 14.80 16.82
CA PHE A 154 -6.30 14.89 15.49
C PHE A 154 -5.39 14.34 14.38
N ARG A 155 -4.07 14.61 14.42
CA ARG A 155 -3.12 14.13 13.39
C ARG A 155 -3.09 12.61 13.36
N ARG A 156 -3.21 11.98 14.52
CA ARG A 156 -3.21 10.52 14.66
C ARG A 156 -4.55 9.92 14.22
N ARG A 157 -5.67 10.48 14.69
CA ARG A 157 -7.01 9.95 14.38
C ARG A 157 -7.40 10.14 12.91
N SER A 158 -6.99 11.24 12.27
CA SER A 158 -7.14 11.42 10.81
C SER A 158 -6.38 10.35 10.02
N CYS A 159 -5.12 10.05 10.39
CA CYS A 159 -4.36 8.95 9.81
C CYS A 159 -5.07 7.59 9.97
N GLN A 160 -5.50 7.27 11.19
CA GLN A 160 -6.14 5.99 11.48
C GLN A 160 -7.47 5.85 10.74
N THR A 161 -8.21 6.95 10.52
CA THR A 161 -9.44 6.97 9.71
C THR A 161 -9.17 6.45 8.30
N VAL A 162 -8.12 6.97 7.64
CA VAL A 162 -7.73 6.51 6.30
C VAL A 162 -7.20 5.08 6.31
N LEU A 163 -6.39 4.70 7.31
CA LEU A 163 -5.88 3.33 7.42
C LEU A 163 -7.00 2.31 7.66
N ALA A 164 -8.05 2.70 8.39
CA ALA A 164 -9.24 1.88 8.61
C ALA A 164 -10.04 1.67 7.32
N ALA A 165 -10.28 2.73 6.56
CA ALA A 165 -10.90 2.64 5.23
C ALA A 165 -10.06 1.77 4.28
N THR A 166 -8.73 1.98 4.30
CA THR A 166 -7.78 1.26 3.46
C THR A 166 -7.76 -0.23 3.77
N VAL A 167 -7.62 -0.64 5.05
CA VAL A 167 -7.55 -2.07 5.39
C VAL A 167 -8.85 -2.79 5.06
N ARG A 168 -10.01 -2.15 5.30
CA ARG A 168 -11.34 -2.70 4.97
C ARG A 168 -11.45 -3.01 3.48
N ALA A 169 -11.13 -2.04 2.62
CA ALA A 169 -11.20 -2.23 1.17
C ALA A 169 -10.11 -3.19 0.67
N TYR A 170 -8.87 -3.00 1.11
CA TYR A 170 -7.71 -3.73 0.61
C TYR A 170 -7.79 -5.24 0.89
N VAL A 171 -8.22 -5.64 2.10
CA VAL A 171 -8.38 -7.05 2.46
C VAL A 171 -9.45 -7.73 1.60
N ARG A 172 -10.58 -7.05 1.35
CA ARG A 172 -11.69 -7.58 0.52
C ARG A 172 -11.28 -7.71 -0.96
N MET A 173 -10.55 -6.74 -1.52
CA MET A 173 -10.00 -6.83 -2.87
C MET A 173 -8.96 -7.95 -3.03
N LEU A 174 -8.20 -8.24 -1.96
CA LEU A 174 -7.16 -9.26 -1.97
C LEU A 174 -7.70 -10.69 -1.78
N ALA A 175 -8.89 -10.84 -1.18
CA ALA A 175 -9.48 -12.14 -0.85
C ALA A 175 -9.61 -13.12 -2.03
N PRO A 176 -10.00 -12.70 -3.26
CA PRO A 176 -10.02 -13.60 -4.42
C PRO A 176 -8.62 -14.14 -4.78
N LEU A 177 -7.56 -13.36 -4.51
CA LEU A 177 -6.19 -13.68 -4.91
C LEU A 177 -5.42 -14.46 -3.82
N ALA A 178 -5.52 -14.03 -2.57
CA ALA A 178 -4.83 -14.62 -1.42
C ALA A 178 -5.81 -14.85 -0.25
N PRO A 179 -6.69 -15.86 -0.37
CA PRO A 179 -7.83 -16.06 0.54
C PRO A 179 -7.43 -16.29 1.99
N HIS A 180 -6.36 -17.05 2.27
CA HIS A 180 -6.00 -17.37 3.66
C HIS A 180 -5.47 -16.13 4.37
N MET A 181 -4.58 -15.39 3.71
CA MET A 181 -4.03 -14.14 4.22
C MET A 181 -5.12 -13.06 4.39
N ALA A 182 -6.07 -12.98 3.46
CA ALA A 182 -7.18 -12.03 3.56
C ALA A 182 -8.10 -12.38 4.75
N GLU A 183 -8.45 -13.65 4.94
CA GLU A 183 -9.26 -14.09 6.08
C GLU A 183 -8.56 -13.82 7.42
N ASP A 184 -7.26 -14.15 7.52
CA ASP A 184 -6.46 -13.87 8.72
C ASP A 184 -6.40 -12.37 9.01
N ALA A 185 -6.23 -11.53 7.98
CA ALA A 185 -6.18 -10.08 8.14
C ALA A 185 -7.55 -9.49 8.51
N PHE A 186 -8.64 -10.02 7.93
CA PHE A 186 -10.00 -9.61 8.22
C PHE A 186 -10.37 -9.90 9.68
N GLY A 187 -10.05 -11.10 10.16
CA GLY A 187 -10.29 -11.48 11.57
C GLY A 187 -9.43 -10.71 12.59
N ALA A 188 -8.40 -9.99 12.13
CA ALA A 188 -7.55 -9.14 12.96
C ALA A 188 -8.01 -7.66 13.00
N ILE A 189 -9.05 -7.29 12.26
CA ILE A 189 -9.65 -5.94 12.33
C ILE A 189 -10.26 -5.75 13.74
N PRO A 190 -9.90 -4.68 14.48
CA PRO A 190 -10.24 -4.56 15.91
C PRO A 190 -11.68 -4.08 16.19
N TRP A 191 -12.48 -3.87 15.14
CA TRP A 191 -13.90 -3.51 15.25
C TRP A 191 -14.76 -4.49 14.45
N ASN A 192 -16.07 -4.47 14.70
CA ASN A 192 -17.01 -5.36 14.04
C ASN A 192 -17.31 -4.88 12.61
N GLU A 193 -16.97 -5.69 11.62
CA GLU A 193 -17.29 -5.46 10.20
C GLU A 193 -18.68 -5.93 9.78
N GLY A 194 -19.46 -6.53 10.68
CA GLY A 194 -20.80 -7.04 10.38
C GLY A 194 -20.82 -8.34 9.57
N ALA A 195 -19.66 -8.96 9.36
CA ALA A 195 -19.50 -10.24 8.68
C ALA A 195 -18.51 -11.13 9.46
N SER A 196 -18.69 -12.45 9.40
CA SER A 196 -17.82 -13.39 10.15
C SER A 196 -16.57 -13.79 9.38
N SER A 197 -16.57 -13.57 8.06
CA SER A 197 -15.49 -13.88 7.14
C SER A 197 -15.39 -12.80 6.06
N VAL A 198 -14.19 -12.61 5.50
CA VAL A 198 -13.99 -11.70 4.36
C VAL A 198 -14.84 -12.11 3.15
N PHE A 199 -15.14 -13.41 3.01
CA PHE A 199 -15.94 -13.93 1.89
C PHE A 199 -17.44 -13.64 2.05
N GLU A 200 -17.90 -13.32 3.26
CA GLU A 200 -19.27 -12.87 3.52
C GLU A 200 -19.41 -11.36 3.35
N ALA A 201 -18.32 -10.60 3.53
CA ALA A 201 -18.30 -9.16 3.41
C ALA A 201 -18.49 -8.67 1.96
N GLY A 202 -18.23 -9.51 0.94
CA GLY A 202 -18.34 -9.14 -0.48
C GLY A 202 -17.24 -8.19 -0.95
N PHE A 203 -17.34 -7.71 -2.20
CA PHE A 203 -16.38 -6.77 -2.79
C PHE A 203 -16.60 -5.35 -2.25
N PRO A 204 -15.54 -4.57 -1.94
CA PRO A 204 -15.71 -3.25 -1.34
C PRO A 204 -16.26 -2.22 -2.33
N GLU A 205 -16.99 -1.26 -1.79
CA GLU A 205 -17.42 -0.07 -2.51
C GLU A 205 -16.65 1.12 -1.96
N ALA A 206 -16.20 2.01 -2.84
CA ALA A 206 -15.64 3.29 -2.43
C ALA A 206 -16.79 4.23 -2.04
N GLU A 207 -16.62 4.97 -0.94
CA GLU A 207 -17.58 6.00 -0.58
C GLU A 207 -17.49 7.15 -1.58
N ALA A 208 -18.65 7.73 -1.96
CA ALA A 208 -18.72 8.75 -3.01
C ALA A 208 -17.81 9.97 -2.72
N GLU A 209 -17.65 10.34 -1.45
CA GLU A 209 -16.83 11.47 -1.05
C GLU A 209 -15.32 11.21 -1.24
N TRP A 210 -14.85 9.96 -1.23
CA TRP A 210 -13.44 9.65 -1.45
C TRP A 210 -12.98 10.09 -2.83
N ALA A 211 -13.84 9.97 -3.84
CA ALA A 211 -13.54 10.38 -5.21
C ALA A 211 -13.39 11.91 -5.37
N GLU A 212 -13.85 12.71 -4.40
CA GLU A 212 -13.65 14.16 -4.40
C GLU A 212 -12.18 14.55 -4.12
N GLY A 213 -11.42 13.64 -3.50
CA GLY A 213 -10.03 13.85 -3.14
C GLY A 213 -9.81 15.11 -2.33
N ALA A 214 -8.63 15.73 -2.49
CA ALA A 214 -8.30 17.02 -1.89
C ALA A 214 -8.74 18.21 -2.78
N GLY A 215 -9.59 17.96 -3.78
CA GLY A 215 -9.87 18.90 -4.87
C GLY A 215 -8.71 19.02 -5.86
N VAL A 216 -8.94 19.72 -6.97
CA VAL A 216 -8.01 19.80 -8.11
C VAL A 216 -6.61 20.27 -7.70
N GLU A 217 -6.53 21.33 -6.89
CA GLU A 217 -5.26 21.90 -6.45
C GLU A 217 -4.56 21.05 -5.39
N GLY A 218 -5.31 20.47 -4.44
CA GLY A 218 -4.76 19.58 -3.42
C GLY A 218 -4.18 18.30 -4.01
N ASP A 219 -4.90 17.68 -4.95
CA ASP A 219 -4.40 16.48 -5.63
C ASP A 219 -3.19 16.81 -6.52
N ALA A 220 -3.18 17.98 -7.15
CA ALA A 220 -2.03 18.44 -7.93
C ALA A 220 -0.82 18.73 -7.03
N LEU A 221 -1.05 19.19 -5.79
CA LEU A 221 0.00 19.39 -4.80
C LEU A 221 0.62 18.05 -4.41
N TRP A 222 -0.18 17.08 -3.99
CA TRP A 222 0.35 15.79 -3.52
C TRP A 222 1.02 14.97 -4.63
N ARG A 223 0.54 15.10 -5.88
CA ARG A 223 1.27 14.59 -7.06
C ARG A 223 2.66 15.22 -7.20
N SER A 224 2.78 16.55 -7.05
CA SER A 224 4.07 17.24 -7.08
C SER A 224 4.96 16.85 -5.90
N VAL A 225 4.38 16.70 -4.69
CA VAL A 225 5.12 16.32 -3.48
C VAL A 225 5.66 14.89 -3.58
N ALA A 226 4.91 13.94 -4.14
CA ALA A 226 5.38 12.58 -4.36
C ALA A 226 6.62 12.56 -5.30
N LEU A 227 6.56 13.29 -6.43
CA LEU A 227 7.70 13.40 -7.35
C LEU A 227 8.90 14.09 -6.69
N LEU A 228 8.66 15.14 -5.93
CA LEU A 228 9.72 15.85 -5.20
C LEU A 228 10.35 14.97 -4.12
N ARG A 229 9.55 14.17 -3.41
CA ARG A 229 10.03 13.23 -2.40
C ARG A 229 10.99 12.21 -2.99
N ASP A 230 10.70 11.67 -4.17
CA ASP A 230 11.60 10.74 -4.85
C ASP A 230 12.97 11.37 -5.14
N GLU A 231 13.00 12.61 -5.61
CA GLU A 231 14.25 13.33 -5.86
C GLU A 231 15.00 13.69 -4.57
N VAL A 232 14.27 14.12 -3.54
CA VAL A 232 14.86 14.41 -2.22
C VAL A 232 15.47 13.15 -1.61
N ASN A 233 14.79 12.00 -1.69
CA ASN A 233 15.30 10.74 -1.17
C ASN A 233 16.58 10.30 -1.89
N LYS A 234 16.67 10.47 -3.22
CA LYS A 234 17.91 10.20 -3.96
C LYS A 234 19.08 11.07 -3.48
N LEU A 235 18.82 12.36 -3.25
CA LEU A 235 19.83 13.30 -2.75
C LEU A 235 20.25 12.97 -1.31
N LEU A 236 19.31 12.57 -0.45
CA LEU A 236 19.59 12.13 0.91
C LEU A 236 20.44 10.86 0.94
N GLU A 237 20.14 9.87 0.09
CA GLU A 237 20.97 8.66 -0.02
C GLU A 237 22.39 8.96 -0.51
N ALA A 238 22.54 9.85 -1.49
CA ALA A 238 23.86 10.31 -1.93
C ALA A 238 24.62 10.99 -0.77
N ALA A 239 23.97 11.90 -0.05
CA ALA A 239 24.56 12.57 1.11
C ALA A 239 24.94 11.60 2.25
N ARG A 240 24.18 10.52 2.45
CA ARG A 240 24.52 9.45 3.42
C ARG A 240 25.74 8.66 2.99
N ASN A 241 25.85 8.31 1.71
CA ASN A 241 27.03 7.63 1.16
C ASN A 241 28.30 8.48 1.33
N ASP A 242 28.16 9.80 1.16
CA ASP A 242 29.23 10.78 1.37
C ASP A 242 29.45 11.14 2.85
N LYS A 243 28.69 10.52 3.76
CA LYS A 243 28.73 10.73 5.22
C LYS A 243 28.45 12.18 5.66
N LEU A 244 27.72 12.94 4.86
CA LEU A 244 27.30 14.31 5.16
C LEU A 244 26.08 14.35 6.09
N VAL A 245 25.20 13.36 5.96
CA VAL A 245 23.97 13.21 6.75
C VAL A 245 23.86 11.76 7.23
N GLY A 246 23.35 11.57 8.46
CA GLY A 246 22.95 10.26 8.96
C GLY A 246 21.45 10.00 8.68
N ALA A 247 20.61 10.41 9.62
CA ALA A 247 19.16 10.33 9.47
C ALA A 247 18.59 11.52 8.66
N SER A 248 17.50 11.30 7.90
CA SER A 248 16.81 12.37 7.13
C SER A 248 16.45 13.56 8.00
N LEU A 249 16.05 13.33 9.25
CA LEU A 249 15.69 14.35 10.23
C LEU A 249 16.82 15.33 10.58
N GLY A 250 18.08 14.98 10.31
CA GLY A 250 19.23 15.87 10.47
C GLY A 250 19.51 16.75 9.25
N ALA A 251 18.73 16.61 8.17
CA ALA A 251 18.92 17.35 6.93
C ALA A 251 18.03 18.59 6.87
N ARG A 252 18.44 19.54 6.03
CA ARG A 252 17.61 20.65 5.57
C ARG A 252 17.48 20.55 4.06
N VAL A 253 16.26 20.45 3.56
CA VAL A 253 15.97 20.43 2.13
C VAL A 253 15.63 21.84 1.68
N CYS A 254 16.30 22.30 0.62
CA CYS A 254 15.99 23.54 -0.07
C CYS A 254 15.48 23.20 -1.46
N VAL A 255 14.22 23.56 -1.74
CA VAL A 255 13.56 23.25 -3.00
C VAL A 255 13.56 24.52 -3.86
N HIS A 256 14.06 24.40 -5.09
CA HIS A 256 14.00 25.46 -6.07
C HIS A 256 13.12 25.01 -7.25
N ALA A 257 11.97 25.66 -7.42
CA ALA A 257 11.06 25.40 -8.53
C ALA A 257 11.30 26.42 -9.65
N THR A 258 11.54 25.94 -10.86
CA THR A 258 11.75 26.79 -12.05
C THR A 258 10.44 27.16 -12.77
N ASP A 259 9.37 26.41 -12.50
CA ASP A 259 8.01 26.69 -12.95
C ASP A 259 7.28 27.53 -11.89
N GLU A 260 6.73 28.67 -12.30
CA GLU A 260 6.01 29.60 -11.43
C GLU A 260 4.74 28.95 -10.81
N ALA A 261 4.05 28.09 -11.57
CA ALA A 261 2.87 27.38 -11.07
C ALA A 261 3.24 26.36 -9.99
N GLY A 262 4.28 25.55 -10.21
CA GLY A 262 4.83 24.62 -9.22
C GLY A 262 5.39 25.32 -7.99
N ALA A 263 6.06 26.46 -8.17
CA ALA A 263 6.57 27.27 -7.06
C ALA A 263 5.43 27.79 -6.17
N ALA A 264 4.39 28.36 -6.78
CA ALA A 264 3.21 28.85 -6.06
C ALA A 264 2.50 27.71 -5.29
N ARG A 265 2.37 26.54 -5.92
CA ARG A 265 1.75 25.36 -5.30
C ARG A 265 2.50 24.87 -4.06
N LEU A 266 3.83 24.78 -4.14
CA LEU A 266 4.66 24.31 -3.02
C LEU A 266 4.80 25.36 -1.92
N ALA A 267 4.78 26.66 -2.25
CA ALA A 267 4.92 27.74 -1.27
C ALA A 267 3.79 27.74 -0.23
N GLY A 268 2.55 27.42 -0.64
CA GLY A 268 1.42 27.31 0.29
C GLY A 268 1.59 26.20 1.33
N ALA A 269 2.12 25.04 0.92
CA ALA A 269 2.38 23.90 1.79
C ALA A 269 3.69 24.01 2.60
N ALA A 270 4.53 25.00 2.29
CA ALA A 270 5.76 25.28 3.04
C ALA A 270 5.51 26.13 4.30
N ALA A 271 4.33 26.75 4.43
CA ALA A 271 3.99 27.60 5.57
C ALA A 271 3.76 26.75 6.83
N THR A 272 4.49 27.05 7.91
CA THR A 272 4.44 26.31 9.18
C THR A 272 3.49 26.92 10.22
N GLU A 273 2.89 28.07 9.94
CA GLU A 273 1.99 28.77 10.87
C GLU A 273 0.52 28.58 10.46
N GLY A 274 -0.30 28.09 11.39
CA GLY A 274 -1.74 27.92 11.18
C GLY A 274 -2.16 26.67 10.38
N GLY A 275 -1.24 25.74 10.11
CA GLY A 275 -1.53 24.47 9.44
C GLY A 275 -2.10 23.40 10.36
N ASN A 276 -2.47 22.26 9.78
CA ASN A 276 -3.04 21.11 10.50
C ASN A 276 -1.98 20.12 11.03
N GLY A 277 -0.69 20.41 10.85
CA GLY A 277 0.41 19.55 11.27
C GLY A 277 0.57 18.28 10.43
N VAL A 278 -0.12 18.17 9.30
CA VAL A 278 -0.06 17.02 8.39
C VAL A 278 0.34 17.46 6.98
N ASP A 279 -0.24 18.54 6.47
CA ASP A 279 -0.10 18.94 5.07
C ASP A 279 1.19 19.74 4.78
N GLU A 280 1.99 20.06 5.80
CA GLU A 280 3.22 20.81 5.64
C GLU A 280 4.33 19.96 5.01
N LEU A 281 5.07 20.54 4.05
CA LEU A 281 6.11 19.84 3.29
C LEU A 281 7.21 19.21 4.15
N LEU A 282 7.47 19.75 5.35
CA LEU A 282 8.49 19.20 6.24
C LEU A 282 8.15 17.74 6.61
N TYR A 283 6.87 17.44 6.86
CA TYR A 283 6.40 16.12 7.22
C TYR A 283 6.34 15.18 6.02
N ALA A 284 6.35 15.70 4.80
CA ALA A 284 6.37 14.89 3.59
C ALA A 284 7.79 14.60 3.08
N LEU A 285 8.73 15.52 3.29
CA LEU A 285 10.08 15.46 2.68
C LEU A 285 11.16 14.98 3.65
N LEU A 286 11.00 15.19 4.96
CA LEU A 286 12.02 14.90 5.97
C LEU A 286 11.52 13.84 6.97
N VAL A 287 11.28 12.64 6.47
CA VAL A 287 10.89 11.45 7.26
C VAL A 287 11.82 10.30 6.94
#